data_AF-A0A8T4UJQ7-F1
#
_entry.id   AF-A0A8T4UJQ7-F1
#
_cell.length_a   1.000
_cell.length_b   1.000
_cell.length_c   1.000
_cell.angle_alpha   90.00
_cell.angle_beta   90.00
_cell.angle_gamma   90.00
#
_symmetry.space_group_name_H-M   'P 1'
#
loop_
_entity.id
_entity.type
_entity.pdbx_description
1 polymer ?
#
loop_
_entity_poly.entity_id
_entity_poly.type
_entity_poly.pdbx_seq_one_letter_code
_entity_poly.pdbx_strand_id
1 'polypeptide(L)' 'MQYQKLAEIYERLENTSKRLEKTFILYRFLRECKREDIREIIYLLQGRVFAQWDDRKIGMSSKLLVKAIASAT' A
#
# COMPACT_ATOMS: atom_id res chain seq x y z
N MET A 1 9.12 8.26 -0.54
CA MET A 1 8.22 8.53 -1.69
C MET A 1 6.91 9.20 -1.21
N GLN A 2 6.23 10.01 -2.03
CA GLN A 2 4.89 10.51 -1.69
C GLN A 2 3.84 9.39 -1.69
N TYR A 3 3.03 9.28 -0.65
CA TYR A 3 2.01 8.22 -0.51
C TYR A 3 0.93 8.28 -1.61
N GLN A 4 0.64 9.46 -2.15
CA GLN A 4 -0.30 9.64 -3.27
C GLN A 4 0.02 8.73 -4.46
N LYS A 5 1.30 8.57 -4.82
CA LYS A 5 1.70 7.69 -5.92
C LYS A 5 1.33 6.24 -5.69
N LEU A 6 1.37 5.78 -4.44
CA LEU A 6 0.98 4.42 -4.08
C LEU A 6 -0.53 4.24 -4.18
N ALA A 7 -1.30 5.25 -3.74
CA ALA A 7 -2.76 5.26 -3.87
C ALA A 7 -3.22 5.18 -5.34
N GLU A 8 -2.60 5.95 -6.23
CA GLU A 8 -2.87 5.90 -7.68
C GLU A 8 -2.59 4.51 -8.27
N ILE A 9 -1.58 3.80 -7.76
CA ILE A 9 -1.27 2.43 -8.18
C ILE A 9 -2.36 1.45 -7.70
N TYR A 10 -2.88 1.61 -6.48
CA TYR A 10 -3.99 0.79 -5.99
C TYR A 10 -5.21 0.92 -6.90
N GLU A 11 -5.60 2.15 -7.24
CA GLU A 11 -6.72 2.42 -8.14
C GLU A 11 -6.50 1.80 -9.53
N ARG A 12 -5.30 1.90 -10.09
CA ARG A 12 -4.95 1.26 -11.37
C ARG A 12 -5.01 -0.26 -11.32
N LEU A 13 -4.63 -0.87 -10.19
CA LEU A 13 -4.68 -2.32 -9.99
C LEU A 13 -6.09 -2.85 -9.78
N GLU A 14 -6.99 -2.04 -9.20
CA GLU A 14 -8.41 -2.36 -9.04
C GLU A 14 -9.16 -2.28 -10.38
N ASN A 15 -8.79 -1.32 -11.24
CA ASN A 15 -9.43 -1.10 -12.54
C ASN A 15 -9.12 -2.17 -13.61
N THR A 16 -8.28 -3.16 -13.33
CA THR A 16 -8.02 -4.30 -14.23
C THR A 16 -8.15 -5.63 -13.50
N SER A 17 -8.66 -6.65 -14.18
CA SER A 17 -8.68 -8.04 -13.69
C SER A 17 -7.57 -8.90 -14.31
N LYS A 18 -6.89 -8.40 -15.35
CA LYS A 18 -5.90 -9.16 -16.12
C LYS A 18 -4.58 -9.26 -15.37
N ARG A 19 -4.15 -10.51 -15.10
CA ARG A 19 -2.92 -10.80 -14.36
C ARG A 19 -1.66 -10.18 -14.99
N LEU A 20 -1.53 -10.22 -16.32
CA LEU A 20 -0.39 -9.66 -17.03
C LEU A 20 -0.33 -8.13 -16.92
N GLU A 21 -1.48 -7.46 -17.02
CA GLU A 21 -1.56 -6.00 -16.86
C GLU A 21 -1.20 -5.59 -15.42
N LYS A 22 -1.72 -6.27 -14.40
CA LYS A 22 -1.32 -6.03 -13.00
C LYS A 22 0.18 -6.17 -12.79
N THR A 23 0.77 -7.23 -13.37
CA THR A 23 2.22 -7.48 -13.30
C THR A 23 3.00 -6.33 -13.96
N PHE A 24 2.54 -5.84 -15.10
CA PHE A 24 3.17 -4.73 -15.81
C PHE A 24 3.07 -3.40 -15.04
N ILE A 25 1.92 -3.11 -14.44
CA ILE A 25 1.72 -1.93 -13.57
C ILE A 25 2.71 -1.95 -12.41
N LEU A 26 2.80 -3.08 -11.70
CA LEU A 26 3.72 -3.25 -10.58
C LEU A 26 5.18 -3.13 -11.01
N TYR A 27 5.56 -3.76 -12.13
CA TYR A 27 6.92 -3.66 -12.68
C TYR A 27 7.33 -2.22 -12.95
N ARG A 28 6.48 -1.44 -13.62
CA ARG A 28 6.74 -0.03 -13.94
C ARG A 28 6.93 0.78 -12.66
N PHE A 29 6.04 0.59 -11.70
CA PHE A 29 6.09 1.30 -10.42
C PHE A 29 7.35 0.97 -9.60
N LEU A 30 7.68 -0.31 -9.45
CA LEU A 30 8.85 -0.74 -8.65
C LEU A 30 10.18 -0.27 -9.25
N ARG A 31 10.26 -0.04 -10.56
CA ARG A 31 11.46 0.53 -11.20
C ARG A 31 11.70 2.01 -10.88
N GLU A 32 10.64 2.75 -10.57
CA GLU A 32 10.71 4.18 -10.23
C GLU A 32 10.94 4.40 -8.72
N CYS A 33 10.77 3.35 -7.91
CA CYS A 33 10.97 3.41 -6.47
C CYS A 33 12.45 3.52 -6.09
N LYS A 34 12.75 4.40 -5.13
CA LYS A 34 14.08 4.47 -4.53
C LYS A 34 14.34 3.23 -3.68
N ARG A 35 15.60 2.77 -3.63
CA ARG A 35 15.99 1.59 -2.85
C ARG A 35 15.67 1.73 -1.36
N GLU A 36 15.76 2.93 -0.83
CA GLU A 36 15.49 3.21 0.59
C GLU A 36 14.01 2.98 0.97
N ASP A 37 13.08 3.28 0.05
CA ASP A 37 11.63 3.16 0.29
C ASP A 37 11.09 1.75 -0.05
N ILE A 38 11.87 0.91 -0.73
CA ILE A 38 11.34 -0.29 -1.40
C ILE A 38 10.83 -1.33 -0.41
N ARG A 39 11.44 -1.41 0.78
CA ARG A 39 11.08 -2.39 1.80
C ARG A 39 9.67 -2.15 2.31
N GLU A 40 9.37 -0.91 2.67
CA GLU A 40 8.07 -0.46 3.15
C GLU A 40 7.03 -0.57 2.04
N ILE A 41 7.36 -0.15 0.81
CA ILE A 41 6.47 -0.20 -0.35
C ILE A 41 6.00 -1.64 -0.62
N ILE A 42 6.89 -2.63 -0.53
CA ILE A 42 6.52 -4.03 -0.79
C ILE A 42 5.51 -4.54 0.23
N TYR A 43 5.64 -4.20 1.51
CA TYR A 43 4.64 -4.58 2.51
C TYR A 43 3.30 -3.88 2.26
N LEU A 44 3.34 -2.58 1.98
CA LEU A 44 2.13 -1.81 1.71
C LEU A 44 1.40 -2.31 0.45
N LEU A 45 2.11 -2.71 -0.60
CA LEU A 45 1.52 -3.33 -1.80
C LEU A 45 0.79 -4.65 -1.48
N GLN A 46 1.21 -5.36 -0.43
CA GLN A 46 0.55 -6.58 0.05
C GLN A 46 -0.58 -6.28 1.05
N GLY A 47 -0.87 -5.01 1.33
CA GLY A 47 -1.84 -4.59 2.34
C GLY A 47 -1.36 -4.79 3.78
N ARG A 48 -0.04 -4.81 4.00
CA ARG A 48 0.58 -5.01 5.31
C ARG A 48 1.47 -3.84 5.69
N VAL A 49 1.54 -3.52 6.98
CA VAL A 49 2.47 -2.51 7.51
C VAL A 49 3.78 -3.15 7.97
N PHE A 50 3.70 -4.39 8.46
CA PHE A 50 4.84 -5.15 8.97
C PHE A 50 5.00 -6.48 8.20
N ALA A 51 6.18 -7.08 8.31
CA ALA A 51 6.43 -8.41 7.76
C ALA A 51 5.59 -9.48 8.48
N GLN A 52 5.38 -10.64 7.86
CA GLN A 52 4.54 -11.69 8.45
C GLN A 52 5.13 -12.32 9.72
N TRP A 53 6.46 -12.34 9.80
CA TRP A 53 7.20 -12.86 10.96
C TRP A 53 7.37 -11.81 12.07
N ASP A 54 6.88 -10.59 11.85
CA ASP A 54 6.97 -9.50 12.81
C ASP A 54 5.73 -9.52 13.70
N ASP A 55 5.94 -9.63 15.01
CA ASP A 55 4.85 -9.69 15.99
C ASP A 55 4.14 -8.35 16.21
N ARG A 56 4.67 -7.26 15.65
CA ARG A 56 4.07 -5.93 15.76
C ARG A 56 2.70 -5.88 15.10
N LYS A 57 1.76 -5.23 15.80
CA LYS A 57 0.40 -4.97 15.31
C LYS A 57 0.17 -3.48 15.21
N ILE A 58 -0.66 -3.07 14.25
CA ILE A 58 -1.06 -1.66 14.08
C ILE A 58 -1.79 -1.15 15.33
N GLY A 59 -2.53 -2.03 16.04
CA GLY A 59 -3.20 -1.67 17.29
C GLY A 59 -4.44 -0.80 17.11
N MET A 60 -4.97 -0.66 15.90
CA MET A 60 -6.14 0.15 15.58
C MET A 60 -7.40 -0.72 15.46
N SER A 61 -8.44 -0.39 16.23
CA SER A 61 -9.77 -0.97 16.05
C SER A 61 -10.57 -0.19 15.00
N SER A 62 -11.59 -0.83 14.41
CA SER A 62 -12.50 -0.17 13.48
C SER A 62 -13.19 1.07 14.10
N LYS A 63 -13.54 1.02 15.39
CA LYS A 63 -14.13 2.18 16.10
C LYS A 63 -13.14 3.34 16.25
N LEU A 64 -11.86 3.07 16.47
CA LEU A 64 -10.82 4.10 16.53
C LEU A 64 -10.61 4.73 15.15
N LEU A 65 -10.62 3.92 14.08
CA LEU A 65 -10.54 4.41 12.71
C LEU A 65 -11.68 5.37 12.36
N VAL A 66 -12.93 5.01 12.67
CA VAL A 66 -14.09 5.89 12.43
C VAL A 66 -13.95 7.22 13.17
N LYS A 67 -13.54 7.19 14.45
CA LYS A 67 -13.29 8.42 15.21
C LYS A 67 -12.18 9.29 14.61
N ALA A 68 -11.10 8.68 14.14
CA ALA A 68 -9.99 9.39 13.51
C ALA A 68 -10.43 10.06 12.19
N ILE A 69 -11.19 9.37 11.36
CA ILE A 69 -11.75 9.92 10.11
C ILE A 69 -12.68 11.11 10.42
N ALA A 70 -13.58 10.95 11.39
CA ALA A 70 -14.51 12.01 11.81
C ALA A 70 -13.82 13.24 12.42
N SER A 71 -12.58 13.12 12.91
CA SER A 71 -11.80 14.25 13.43
C SER A 71 -10.96 14.93 12.37
N ALA A 72 -10.65 14.25 11.27
CA ALA A 72 -9.79 14.75 10.19
C ALA A 72 -10.59 15.36 9.03
N THR A 73 -11.90 15.11 8.99
CA THR A 73 -12.86 15.64 8.02
C THR A 73 -13.71 16.71 8.69
#